data_AF-A0A813GYU3-F1
#
_entry.id   AF-A0A813GYU3-F1
#
_cell.length_a   1.000
_cell.length_b   1.000
_cell.length_c   1.000
_cell.angle_alpha   90.00
_cell.angle_beta   90.00
_cell.angle_gamma   90.00
#
_symmetry.space_group_name_H-M   'P 1'
#
loop_
_entity.id
_entity.type
_entity.pdbx_description
1 polymer ?
#
loop_
_entity_poly.entity_id
_entity_poly.type
_entity_poly.pdbx_seq_one_letter_code
_entity_poly.pdbx_strand_id
1 'polypeptide(L)'
;MAPKRVTVVGSGNWGMAIATIIATNTERHPEFEKDLTVWMFDEEIEHKGVKRKLSVHFNETKENVKYLPGVTLPRHVIAEPDIKKAVGNADILIWVLPHQFVPKTIENMGPVKEGAVSVSLIKGGLELEGGKLGLCSDLLRKLLKHE
;
A
#
# COMPACT_ATOMS: atom_id res chain seq x y z
N MET A 1 -23.93 6.28 3.77
CA MET A 1 -22.69 5.85 4.45
C MET A 1 -21.57 6.80 4.04
N ALA A 2 -20.60 7.07 4.91
CA ALA A 2 -19.43 7.86 4.52
C ALA A 2 -18.63 7.10 3.43
N PRO A 3 -17.99 7.81 2.48
CA PRO A 3 -17.14 7.17 1.48
C PRO A 3 -16.01 6.37 2.13
N LYS A 4 -15.65 5.25 1.53
CA LYS A 4 -14.66 4.31 2.04
C LYS A 4 -13.24 4.77 1.67
N ARG A 5 -12.34 4.80 2.64
CA ARG A 5 -10.93 5.12 2.41
C ARG A 5 -10.16 3.88 1.99
N VAL A 6 -9.43 3.99 0.87
CA VAL A 6 -8.56 2.93 0.36
C VAL A 6 -7.10 3.28 0.62
N THR A 7 -6.33 2.32 1.13
CA THR A 7 -4.88 2.43 1.29
C THR A 7 -4.19 1.27 0.58
N VAL A 8 -3.21 1.56 -0.27
CA VAL A 8 -2.31 0.58 -0.86
C VAL A 8 -1.09 0.40 0.04
N VAL A 9 -0.89 -0.80 0.57
CA VAL A 9 0.26 -1.17 1.40
C VAL A 9 1.33 -1.78 0.50
N GLY A 10 2.21 -0.91 -0.01
CA GLY A 10 3.34 -1.27 -0.87
C GLY A 10 3.47 -0.38 -2.10
N SER A 11 4.67 0.15 -2.33
CA SER A 11 4.98 1.11 -3.38
C SER A 11 5.99 0.60 -4.42
N GLY A 12 6.08 -0.72 -4.58
CA GLY A 12 6.87 -1.35 -5.64
C GLY A 12 6.22 -1.20 -7.03
N ASN A 13 6.81 -1.77 -8.06
CA ASN A 13 6.33 -1.66 -9.45
C ASN A 13 4.84 -2.02 -9.59
N TRP A 14 4.43 -3.19 -9.08
CA TRP A 14 3.04 -3.64 -9.13
C TRP A 14 2.13 -2.83 -8.20
N GLY A 15 2.66 -2.36 -7.07
CA GLY A 15 1.94 -1.47 -6.14
C GLY A 15 1.57 -0.14 -6.80
N MET A 16 2.50 0.46 -7.54
CA MET A 16 2.24 1.71 -8.27
C MET A 16 1.33 1.49 -9.49
N ALA A 17 1.48 0.37 -10.20
CA ALA A 17 0.60 0.02 -11.32
C ALA A 17 -0.85 -0.16 -10.86
N ILE A 18 -1.10 -0.92 -9.78
CA ILE A 18 -2.46 -1.09 -9.25
C ILE A 18 -2.99 0.21 -8.62
N ALA A 19 -2.14 1.02 -7.98
CA ALA A 19 -2.55 2.32 -7.45
C ALA A 19 -3.11 3.24 -8.55
N THR A 20 -2.58 3.17 -9.77
CA THR A 20 -3.11 3.92 -10.93
C THR A 20 -4.55 3.52 -11.25
N ILE A 21 -4.83 2.21 -11.25
CA ILE A 21 -6.17 1.67 -11.53
C ILE A 21 -7.13 2.00 -10.38
N ILE A 22 -6.71 1.81 -9.13
CA ILE A 22 -7.52 2.10 -7.96
C ILE A 22 -7.87 3.59 -7.90
N ALA A 23 -6.88 4.47 -8.08
CA ALA A 23 -7.09 5.92 -8.04
C ALA A 23 -8.08 6.40 -9.12
N THR A 24 -8.06 5.76 -10.29
CA THR A 24 -9.04 6.04 -11.35
C THR A 24 -10.45 5.64 -10.91
N ASN A 25 -10.59 4.54 -10.17
CA ASN A 25 -11.89 4.10 -9.66
C ASN A 25 -12.37 4.96 -8.48
N THR A 26 -11.50 5.31 -7.53
CA THR A 26 -11.89 6.15 -6.38
C THR A 26 -12.36 7.54 -6.81
N GLU A 27 -11.85 8.07 -7.93
CA GLU A 27 -12.36 9.32 -8.51
C GLU A 27 -13.73 9.17 -9.19
N ARG A 28 -14.03 7.99 -9.75
CA ARG A 28 -15.27 7.73 -10.51
C ARG A 28 -16.44 7.29 -9.63
N HIS A 29 -16.15 6.73 -8.46
CA HIS A 29 -17.10 6.03 -7.61
C HIS A 29 -17.28 6.75 -6.28
N PRO A 30 -18.42 7.45 -6.06
CA PRO A 30 -18.63 8.30 -4.87
C PRO A 30 -18.74 7.52 -3.56
N GLU A 31 -18.85 6.18 -3.61
CA GLU A 31 -18.75 5.31 -2.45
C GLU A 31 -17.32 5.22 -1.87
N PHE A 32 -16.31 5.76 -2.56
CA PHE A 32 -14.92 5.85 -2.10
C PHE A 32 -14.47 7.30 -1.93
N GLU A 33 -13.57 7.53 -0.97
CA GLU A 33 -12.85 8.80 -0.90
C GLU A 33 -11.98 8.96 -2.14
N LYS A 34 -11.98 10.15 -2.76
CA LYS A 34 -11.21 10.41 -3.98
C LYS A 34 -9.72 10.11 -3.76
N ASP A 35 -9.15 10.65 -2.68
CA ASP A 35 -7.73 10.52 -2.36
C ASP A 35 -7.36 9.06 -2.07
N LEU A 36 -6.32 8.59 -2.77
CA LEU A 36 -5.76 7.27 -2.58
C LEU A 36 -4.45 7.38 -1.81
N THR A 37 -4.40 6.78 -0.62
CA THR A 37 -3.15 6.68 0.14
C THR A 37 -2.34 5.48 -0.36
N VAL A 38 -1.05 5.69 -0.61
CA VAL A 38 -0.07 4.62 -0.84
C VAL A 38 0.95 4.70 0.28
N TRP A 39 1.07 3.63 1.06
CA TRP A 39 2.21 3.49 1.96
C TRP A 39 3.48 3.28 1.12
N MET A 40 4.35 4.28 1.18
CA MET A 40 5.60 4.31 0.44
C MET A 40 6.75 4.27 1.43
N PHE A 41 7.45 3.15 1.49
CA PHE A 41 8.60 3.00 2.39
C PHE A 41 9.60 4.14 2.18
N ASP A 42 10.01 4.77 3.28
CA ASP A 42 10.72 6.04 3.25
C ASP A 42 12.22 5.85 2.97
N GLU A 43 12.52 5.50 1.73
CA GLU A 43 13.87 5.34 1.24
C GLU A 43 14.40 6.63 0.60
N GLU A 44 15.72 6.83 0.70
CA GLU A 44 16.40 7.87 -0.05
C GLU A 44 16.69 7.41 -1.48
N ILE A 45 16.47 8.30 -2.43
CA ILE A 45 16.81 8.11 -3.84
C ILE A 45 17.69 9.26 -4.32
N GLU A 46 18.55 8.97 -5.29
CA GLU A 46 19.25 9.99 -6.08
C GLU A 46 18.64 10.02 -7.48
N HIS A 47 18.10 11.16 -7.88
CA HIS A 47 17.51 11.34 -9.21
C HIS A 47 17.95 12.67 -9.80
N LYS A 48 18.57 12.64 -11.00
CA LYS A 48 19.14 13.82 -11.67
C LYS A 48 20.12 14.61 -10.78
N GLY A 49 20.94 13.89 -10.00
CA GLY A 49 21.95 14.49 -9.09
C GLY A 49 21.38 15.06 -7.78
N VAL A 50 20.09 14.87 -7.50
CA VAL A 50 19.45 15.33 -6.26
C VAL A 50 19.08 14.14 -5.39
N LYS A 51 19.57 14.15 -4.15
CA LYS A 51 19.20 13.17 -3.11
C LYS A 51 17.99 13.66 -2.32
N ARG A 52 16.96 12.83 -2.22
CA ARG A 52 15.76 13.09 -1.41
C ARG A 52 14.99 11.81 -1.11
N LYS A 53 14.07 11.90 -0.15
CA LYS A 53 13.11 10.82 0.14
C LYS A 53 12.23 10.53 -1.08
N LEU A 54 12.02 9.24 -1.38
CA LEU A 54 11.16 8.82 -2.49
C LEU A 54 9.73 9.32 -2.32
N SER A 55 9.20 9.29 -1.08
CA SER A 55 7.87 9.79 -0.72
C SER A 55 7.68 11.27 -1.07
N VAL A 56 8.68 12.11 -0.74
CA VAL A 56 8.70 13.54 -1.09
C VAL A 56 8.81 13.72 -2.60
N HIS A 57 9.73 13.01 -3.25
CA HIS A 57 9.86 13.04 -4.71
C HIS A 57 8.51 12.74 -5.38
N PHE A 58 7.87 11.64 -4.99
CA PHE A 58 6.63 11.18 -5.57
C PHE A 58 5.48 12.17 -5.34
N ASN A 59 5.34 12.75 -4.14
CA ASN A 59 4.23 13.67 -3.89
C ASN A 59 4.33 14.95 -4.73
N GLU A 60 5.54 15.39 -5.08
CA GLU A 60 5.77 16.53 -5.96
C GLU A 60 5.58 16.20 -7.45
N THR A 61 6.10 15.07 -7.92
CA THR A 61 6.16 14.74 -9.36
C THR A 61 5.05 13.81 -9.82
N LYS A 62 4.43 13.10 -8.88
CA LYS A 62 3.53 11.95 -9.09
C LYS A 62 4.16 10.82 -9.89
N GLU A 63 5.48 10.71 -9.87
CA GLU A 63 6.23 9.63 -10.51
C GLU A 63 7.05 8.88 -9.46
N ASN A 64 6.95 7.55 -9.46
CA ASN A 64 7.85 6.71 -8.67
C ASN A 64 9.04 6.33 -9.56
N VAL A 65 10.03 7.23 -9.63
CA VAL A 65 11.19 7.11 -10.52
C VAL A 65 12.04 5.86 -10.31
N LYS A 66 11.90 5.17 -9.17
CA LYS A 66 12.65 3.95 -8.89
C LYS A 66 11.90 2.69 -9.32
N TYR A 67 10.61 2.60 -9.01
CA TYR A 67 9.84 1.37 -9.17
C TYR A 67 8.87 1.39 -10.35
N LEU A 68 8.50 2.56 -10.87
CA LEU A 68 7.66 2.70 -12.06
C LEU A 68 8.05 3.96 -12.86
N PRO A 69 9.29 4.02 -13.40
CA PRO A 69 9.78 5.18 -14.12
C PRO A 69 8.99 5.45 -15.41
N GLY A 70 8.81 6.73 -15.74
CA GLY A 70 8.10 7.19 -16.94
C GLY A 70 6.58 7.19 -16.84
N VAL A 71 6.00 6.82 -15.68
CA VAL A 71 4.56 6.80 -15.47
C VAL A 71 4.16 7.81 -14.39
N THR A 72 3.39 8.82 -14.80
CA THR A 72 2.79 9.80 -13.89
C THR A 72 1.45 9.30 -13.38
N LEU A 73 1.28 9.24 -12.06
CA LEU A 73 0.03 8.84 -11.40
C LEU A 73 -0.94 10.03 -11.24
N PRO A 74 -2.24 9.77 -11.02
CA PRO A 74 -3.21 10.81 -10.70
C PRO A 74 -2.80 11.66 -9.49
N ARG A 75 -3.13 12.96 -9.51
CA ARG A 75 -2.67 13.92 -8.49
C ARG A 75 -3.16 13.63 -7.09
N HIS A 76 -4.32 12.97 -6.96
CA HIS A 76 -4.92 12.54 -5.69
C HIS A 76 -4.34 11.25 -5.13
N VAL A 77 -3.28 10.68 -5.74
CA VAL A 77 -2.48 9.63 -5.10
C VAL A 77 -1.47 10.28 -4.17
N ILE A 78 -1.52 9.91 -2.88
CA ILE A 78 -0.71 10.50 -1.82
C ILE A 78 0.23 9.43 -1.26
N ALA A 79 1.54 9.66 -1.34
CA ALA A 79 2.52 8.84 -0.65
C ALA A 79 2.58 9.22 0.83
N GLU A 80 2.38 8.25 1.72
CA GLU A 80 2.52 8.39 3.16
C GLU A 80 3.64 7.45 3.65
N PRO A 81 4.78 7.98 4.14
CA PRO A 81 5.88 7.14 4.62
C PRO A 81 5.63 6.48 5.99
N ASP A 82 4.80 7.09 6.84
CA ASP A 82 4.45 6.53 8.15
C ASP A 82 3.34 5.49 7.99
N ILE A 83 3.69 4.22 8.16
CA ILE A 83 2.74 3.12 8.01
C ILE A 83 1.54 3.26 8.96
N LYS A 84 1.71 3.76 10.18
CA LYS A 84 0.61 3.94 11.15
C LYS A 84 -0.39 4.96 10.64
N LYS A 85 0.11 6.07 10.08
CA LYS A 85 -0.74 7.09 9.45
C LYS A 85 -1.43 6.57 8.19
N ALA A 86 -0.70 5.82 7.36
CA ALA A 86 -1.23 5.29 6.10
C ALA A 86 -2.43 4.36 6.32
N VAL A 87 -2.36 3.49 7.33
CA VAL A 87 -3.40 2.47 7.58
C VAL A 87 -4.47 2.89 8.58
N GLY A 88 -4.19 3.86 9.47
CA GLY A 88 -4.98 4.09 10.68
C GLY A 88 -6.48 4.38 10.45
N ASN A 89 -6.83 4.97 9.30
CA ASN A 89 -8.21 5.30 8.94
C ASN A 89 -8.70 4.56 7.68
N ALA A 90 -7.95 3.57 7.19
CA ALA A 90 -8.31 2.83 5.99
C ALA A 90 -9.52 1.92 6.27
N ASP A 91 -10.53 1.98 5.40
CA ASP A 91 -11.59 0.98 5.36
C ASP A 91 -11.18 -0.24 4.54
N ILE A 92 -10.31 -0.04 3.54
CA ILE A 92 -9.84 -1.09 2.64
C ILE A 92 -8.31 -1.00 2.53
N LEU A 93 -7.63 -2.11 2.82
CA LEU A 93 -6.19 -2.26 2.75
C LEU A 93 -5.82 -3.18 1.59
N ILE A 94 -5.12 -2.65 0.59
CA ILE A 94 -4.64 -3.41 -0.56
C ILE A 94 -3.18 -3.80 -0.32
N TRP A 95 -2.93 -5.06 -0.01
CA TRP A 95 -1.59 -5.57 0.33
C TRP A 95 -0.83 -5.97 -0.92
N VAL A 96 0.25 -5.26 -1.24
CA VAL A 96 1.04 -5.43 -2.48
C VAL A 96 2.52 -5.15 -2.23
N LEU A 97 3.12 -6.00 -1.40
CA LEU A 97 4.54 -5.98 -1.08
C LEU A 97 5.10 -7.41 -1.10
N PRO A 98 6.44 -7.59 -1.17
CA PRO A 98 7.04 -8.91 -1.01
C PRO A 98 6.59 -9.60 0.27
N HIS A 99 6.23 -10.89 0.19
CA HIS A 99 5.59 -11.63 1.29
C HIS A 99 6.41 -11.61 2.59
N GLN A 100 7.74 -11.63 2.48
CA GLN A 100 8.67 -11.63 3.61
C GLN A 100 8.57 -10.38 4.48
N PHE A 101 8.03 -9.27 3.95
CA PHE A 101 7.88 -8.02 4.68
C PHE A 101 6.52 -7.88 5.36
N VAL A 102 5.56 -8.77 5.11
CA VAL A 102 4.20 -8.69 5.67
C VAL A 102 4.19 -8.72 7.20
N PRO A 103 4.84 -9.69 7.88
CA PRO A 103 4.82 -9.74 9.35
C PRO A 103 5.37 -8.46 9.97
N LYS A 104 6.53 -8.00 9.46
CA LYS A 104 7.20 -6.81 9.99
C LYS A 104 6.40 -5.53 9.75
N THR A 105 5.71 -5.44 8.61
CA THR A 105 4.84 -4.30 8.30
C THR A 105 3.68 -4.21 9.29
N ILE A 106 3.04 -5.35 9.59
CA ILE A 106 1.91 -5.40 10.54
C ILE A 106 2.37 -5.05 11.97
N GLU A 107 3.53 -5.55 12.40
CA GLU A 107 4.11 -5.18 13.71
C GLU A 107 4.29 -3.66 13.85
N ASN A 108 4.67 -2.98 12.77
CA ASN A 108 4.99 -1.55 12.80
C ASN A 108 3.76 -0.62 12.65
N MET A 109 2.63 -1.13 12.15
CA MET A 109 1.46 -0.29 11.81
C MET A 109 0.43 -0.12 12.93
N GLY A 110 0.44 -1.04 13.91
CA GLY A 110 -0.58 -1.06 14.97
C GLY A 110 -1.93 -1.63 14.50
N PRO A 111 -3.00 -1.46 15.29
CA PRO A 111 -4.32 -1.99 14.94
C PRO A 111 -4.90 -1.27 13.71
N VAL A 112 -5.63 -2.04 12.89
CA VAL A 112 -6.45 -1.48 11.81
C VAL A 112 -7.78 -0.97 12.36
N LYS A 113 -8.45 -0.11 11.59
CA LYS A 113 -9.83 0.29 11.84
C LYS A 113 -10.73 -0.95 11.98
N GLU A 114 -11.64 -0.93 12.95
CA GLU A 114 -12.64 -1.98 13.10
C GLU A 114 -13.51 -2.10 11.84
N GLY A 115 -13.72 -3.34 11.37
CA GLY A 115 -14.44 -3.62 10.12
C GLY A 115 -13.67 -3.28 8.84
N ALA A 116 -12.37 -2.96 8.92
CA ALA A 116 -11.54 -2.79 7.73
C ALA A 116 -11.39 -4.12 6.97
N VAL A 117 -11.37 -4.04 5.64
CA VAL A 117 -11.20 -5.19 4.76
C VAL A 117 -9.78 -5.22 4.20
N SER A 118 -9.12 -6.38 4.24
CA SER A 118 -7.82 -6.60 3.59
C SER A 118 -7.97 -7.39 2.30
N VAL A 119 -7.35 -6.91 1.22
CA VAL A 119 -7.25 -7.61 -0.07
C VAL A 119 -5.78 -7.86 -0.38
N SER A 120 -5.40 -9.12 -0.65
CA SER A 120 -4.01 -9.48 -0.98
C SER A 120 -3.80 -9.56 -2.49
N LEU A 121 -2.80 -8.85 -3.00
CA LEU A 121 -2.26 -8.97 -4.35
C LEU A 121 -0.87 -9.63 -4.34
N ILE A 122 -0.47 -10.21 -3.21
CA ILE A 122 0.85 -10.82 -3.01
C ILE A 122 0.82 -12.23 -3.61
N LYS A 123 1.80 -12.51 -4.49
CA LYS A 123 2.02 -13.84 -5.06
C LYS A 123 3.20 -14.53 -4.38
N GLY A 124 3.09 -15.84 -4.22
CA GLY A 124 4.03 -16.68 -3.48
C GLY A 124 3.39 -17.20 -2.20
N GLY A 125 3.68 -18.46 -1.86
CA GLY A 125 3.29 -19.03 -0.59
C GLY A 125 4.36 -18.78 0.46
N LEU A 126 3.93 -18.58 1.70
CA LEU A 126 4.82 -18.53 2.85
C LEU A 126 5.02 -19.95 3.36
N GLU A 127 6.26 -20.31 3.68
CA GLU A 127 6.50 -21.51 4.48
C GLU A 127 6.02 -21.21 5.91
N LEU A 128 4.94 -21.86 6.30
CA LEU A 128 4.40 -21.80 7.65
C LEU A 128 5.21 -22.73 8.56
N GLU A 129 5.12 -22.50 9.87
CA GLU A 129 5.65 -23.43 10.87
C GLU A 129 5.19 -24.87 10.55
N GLY A 130 6.17 -25.78 10.44
CA GLY A 130 5.92 -27.17 10.07
C GLY A 130 6.04 -27.49 8.57
N GLY A 131 6.64 -26.61 7.75
CA GLY A 131 6.97 -26.89 6.34
C GLY A 131 5.76 -26.89 5.40
N LYS A 132 4.64 -26.32 5.84
CA LYS A 132 3.40 -26.24 5.04
C LYS A 132 3.35 -24.92 4.28
N LEU A 133 2.84 -24.97 3.05
CA LEU A 133 2.60 -23.76 2.27
C LEU A 133 1.34 -23.04 2.77
N GLY A 134 1.47 -21.74 3.08
CA GLY A 134 0.37 -20.87 3.46
C GLY A 134 0.10 -19.77 2.44
N LEU A 135 -1.16 -19.34 2.33
CA LEU A 135 -1.54 -18.18 1.55
C LEU A 135 -1.25 -16.89 2.33
N CYS A 136 -0.82 -15.84 1.63
CA CYS A 136 -0.65 -14.53 2.25
C CYS A 136 -1.97 -13.98 2.82
N SER A 137 -3.11 -14.26 2.19
CA SER A 137 -4.43 -13.88 2.71
C SER A 137 -4.74 -14.53 4.07
N ASP A 138 -4.37 -15.80 4.27
CA ASP A 138 -4.54 -16.48 5.55
C ASP A 138 -3.64 -15.89 6.63
N LEU A 139 -2.38 -15.56 6.28
CA LEU A 139 -1.49 -14.86 7.20
C LEU A 139 -2.07 -13.51 7.60
N LEU A 140 -2.52 -12.70 6.63
CA LEU A 140 -3.12 -11.39 6.89
C LEU A 140 -4.34 -11.51 7.81
N ARG A 141 -5.23 -12.47 7.54
CA ARG A 141 -6.40 -12.74 8.39
C ARG A 141 -5.98 -13.04 9.83
N LYS A 142 -5.02 -13.95 10.02
CA LYS A 142 -4.51 -14.32 11.36
C LYS A 142 -3.86 -13.15 12.09
N LEU A 143 -2.97 -12.42 11.42
CA LEU A 143 -2.18 -11.35 12.05
C LEU A 143 -3.02 -10.10 12.33
N LEU A 144 -3.95 -9.76 11.46
CA LEU A 144 -4.83 -8.59 11.61
C LEU A 144 -6.10 -8.89 12.41
N LYS A 145 -6.34 -10.17 12.75
CA LYS A 145 -7.54 -10.64 13.45
C LYS A 145 -8.83 -10.28 12.71
N HIS A 146 -8.79 -10.39 11.38
CA HIS A 146 -10.02 -10.31 10.58
C HIS A 146 -10.87 -11.56 10.83
N GLU A 147 -12.17 -11.37 10.99
CA GLU A 147 -13.15 -12.47 11.11
C GLU A 147 -13.43 -13.14 9.75
#